data_AF-D0LFJ0-F1
#
_entry.id   AF-D0LFJ0-F1
#
_cell.length_a   1.000
_cell.length_b   1.000
_cell.length_c   1.000
_cell.angle_alpha   90.00
_cell.angle_beta   90.00
_cell.angle_gamma   90.00
#
_symmetry.space_group_name_H-M   'P 1'
#
loop_
_entity.id
_entity.type
_entity.pdbx_description
1 polymer ?
#
loop_
_entity_poly.entity_id
_entity_poly.type
_entity_poly.pdbx_seq_one_letter_code
_entity_poly.pdbx_strand_id
1 'polypeptide(L)' 'MAAATDTRYSDSELAELRALAWSLHHRDGLSWPAVADELDEPTKVVRRWASDYVTATDAAAALDQLSLFD' A
#
# COMPACT_ATOMS: atom_id res chain seq x y z
N MET A 1 -16.40 7.85 1.43
CA MET A 1 -15.92 6.45 1.33
C MET A 1 -15.13 6.15 2.58
N ALA A 2 -15.54 5.19 3.41
CA ALA A 2 -14.77 4.81 4.57
C ALA A 2 -13.47 4.14 4.09
N ALA A 3 -12.34 4.85 4.23
CA ALA A 3 -11.05 4.18 4.33
C ALA A 3 -11.24 3.14 5.44
N ALA A 4 -11.09 1.86 5.11
CA ALA A 4 -11.23 0.82 6.13
C ALA A 4 -10.00 0.97 7.01
N THR A 5 -10.16 1.73 8.10
CA THR A 5 -9.19 1.74 9.18
C THR A 5 -9.27 0.34 9.76
N ASP A 6 -8.31 -0.49 9.35
CA ASP A 6 -8.17 -1.80 9.93
C ASP A 6 -7.73 -1.57 11.38
N THR A 7 -8.70 -1.56 12.31
CA THR A 7 -8.47 -1.29 13.73
C THR A 7 -7.54 -2.31 14.39
N ARG A 8 -7.12 -3.36 13.66
CA ARG A 8 -6.11 -4.33 14.08
C ARG A 8 -4.69 -3.76 14.04
N TYR A 9 -4.44 -2.71 13.25
CA TYR A 9 -3.13 -2.10 13.07
C TYR A 9 -3.18 -0.60 13.36
N SER A 10 -2.10 -0.05 13.92
CA SER A 10 -1.95 1.41 14.00
C SER A 10 -1.78 2.02 12.61
N ASP A 11 -2.07 3.32 12.45
CA ASP A 11 -1.90 4.02 11.16
C ASP A 11 -0.46 3.92 10.61
N SER A 12 0.54 3.95 11.50
CA SER A 12 1.95 3.76 11.15
C SER A 12 2.22 2.34 10.63
N GLU A 13 1.77 1.31 11.34
CA GLU A 13 1.96 -0.08 10.90
C GLU A 13 1.22 -0.36 9.59
N LEU A 14 0.01 0.20 9.45
CA LEU A 14 -0.77 0.05 8.23
C LEU A 14 -0.08 0.71 7.02
N ALA A 15 0.60 1.84 7.22
CA ALA A 15 1.40 2.47 6.17
C ALA A 15 2.61 1.59 5.78
N GLU A 16 3.28 0.98 6.74
CA GLU A 16 4.38 0.04 6.50
C GLU A 16 3.92 -1.22 5.76
N LEU A 17 2.81 -1.82 6.18
CA LEU A 17 2.21 -3.00 5.54
C LEU A 17 1.78 -2.71 4.09
N ARG A 18 1.24 -1.51 3.83
CA ARG A 18 0.89 -1.04 2.49
C ARG A 18 2.11 -0.94 1.57
N ALA A 19 3.19 -0.34 2.07
CA ALA A 19 4.45 -0.23 1.35
C ALA A 19 5.09 -1.61 1.11
N LEU A 20 5.01 -2.50 2.10
CA LEU A 20 5.56 -3.85 2.03
C LEU A 20 4.80 -4.72 1.02
N ALA A 21 3.46 -4.72 1.05
CA ALA A 21 2.63 -5.46 0.09
C ALA A 21 2.89 -5.01 -1.35
N TRP A 22 3.06 -3.70 -1.58
CA TRP A 22 3.43 -3.19 -2.90
C TRP A 22 4.84 -3.61 -3.31
N SER A 23 5.81 -3.52 -2.40
CA SER A 23 7.21 -3.88 -2.64
C SER A 23 7.38 -5.36 -2.94
N LEU A 24 6.77 -6.27 -2.17
CA LEU A 24 6.83 -7.71 -2.43
C LEU A 24 6.30 -8.06 -3.82
N HIS A 25 5.22 -7.40 -4.26
CA HIS A 25 4.67 -7.62 -5.59
C HIS A 25 5.54 -7.01 -6.72
N HIS A 26 5.98 -5.75 -6.58
CA HIS A 26 6.64 -5.02 -7.66
C HIS A 26 8.16 -5.18 -7.69
N ARG A 27 8.79 -5.31 -6.52
CA ARG A 27 10.25 -5.42 -6.36
C ARG A 27 10.69 -6.88 -6.38
N ASP A 28 10.01 -7.73 -5.61
CA ASP A 28 10.35 -9.16 -5.53
C ASP A 28 9.60 -10.01 -6.58
N GLY A 29 8.62 -9.42 -7.28
CA GLY A 29 7.86 -10.11 -8.33
C GLY A 29 6.92 -11.19 -7.79
N LEU A 30 6.59 -11.17 -6.51
CA LEU A 30 5.76 -12.18 -5.88
C LEU A 30 4.30 -12.07 -6.35
N SER A 31 3.65 -13.22 -6.52
CA SER A 31 2.22 -13.25 -6.83
C SER A 31 1.37 -12.80 -5.63
N TRP A 32 0.21 -12.19 -5.87
CA TRP A 32 -0.68 -11.74 -4.78
C TRP A 32 -1.03 -12.82 -3.73
N PRO A 33 -1.23 -14.10 -4.10
CA PRO A 33 -1.37 -15.19 -3.11
C PRO A 33 -0.13 -15.35 -2.23
N ALA A 34 1.08 -15.35 -2.80
CA ALA A 34 2.32 -15.46 -2.03
C ALA A 34 2.54 -14.26 -1.09
N VAL A 35 2.18 -13.05 -1.52
CA VAL A 35 2.20 -11.86 -0.66
C VAL A 35 1.18 -11.96 0.47
N ALA A 36 0.02 -12.55 0.21
CA ALA A 36 -1.01 -12.82 1.21
C ALA A 36 -0.53 -13.84 2.25
N ASP A 37 0.10 -14.92 1.81
CA ASP A 37 0.70 -15.92 2.70
C ASP A 37 1.83 -15.32 3.56
N GLU A 38 2.69 -14.47 2.98
CA GLU A 38 3.79 -13.82 3.70
C GLU A 38 3.28 -12.84 4.78
N LEU A 39 2.19 -12.13 4.49
CA LEU A 39 1.59 -11.14 5.39
C LEU A 39 0.50 -11.73 6.30
N ASP A 40 0.25 -13.04 6.21
CA ASP A 40 -0.86 -13.75 6.88
C ASP A 40 -2.22 -13.03 6.73
N GLU A 41 -2.44 -12.43 5.57
CA GLU A 41 -3.62 -11.60 5.29
C GLU A 41 -4.29 -12.01 3.98
N PRO A 42 -5.62 -11.87 3.85
CA PRO A 42 -6.31 -12.27 2.65
C PRO A 42 -5.80 -11.53 1.40
N THR A 43 -5.74 -12.23 0.27
CA THR A 43 -5.31 -11.64 -1.03
C THR A 43 -6.07 -10.35 -1.39
N LYS A 44 -7.34 -10.24 -1.01
CA LYS A 44 -8.14 -9.02 -1.23
C LYS A 44 -7.65 -7.84 -0.39
N VAL A 45 -7.17 -8.08 0.82
CA VAL A 45 -6.66 -7.05 1.75
C VAL A 45 -5.31 -6.54 1.26
N VAL A 46 -4.35 -7.43 1.00
CA VAL A 46 -3.01 -7.04 0.53
C VAL A 46 -3.05 -6.32 -0.83
N ARG A 47 -3.96 -6.73 -1.73
CA ARG A 47 -4.14 -6.04 -3.02
C ARG A 47 -4.72 -4.64 -2.85
N ARG A 48 -5.65 -4.47 -1.90
CA ARG A 48 -6.18 -3.16 -1.53
C ARG A 48 -5.08 -2.29 -0.91
N TRP A 49 -4.29 -2.84 0.00
CA TRP A 49 -3.17 -2.13 0.62
C TRP A 49 -2.17 -1.61 -0.41
N ALA A 50 -1.77 -2.45 -1.39
CA ALA A 50 -0.89 -2.01 -2.46
C ALA A 50 -1.53 -0.91 -3.35
N SER A 51 -2.85 -0.94 -3.56
CA SER A 51 -3.57 0.09 -4.33
C SER A 51 -3.68 1.42 -3.55
N ASP A 52 -3.95 1.33 -2.24
CA ASP A 52 -3.97 2.48 -1.33
C ASP A 52 -2.59 3.13 -1.25
N TYR A 53 -1.52 2.32 -1.21
CA TYR A 53 -0.14 2.80 -1.25
C TYR A 53 0.14 3.63 -2.50
N VAL A 54 -0.16 3.08 -3.69
CA VAL A 54 0.03 3.79 -4.95
C VAL A 54 -0.77 5.09 -4.99
N THR A 55 -2.01 5.07 -4.49
CA THR A 55 -2.84 6.29 -4.46
C THR A 55 -2.25 7.35 -3.54
N ALA A 56 -1.71 6.95 -2.38
CA ALA A 56 -1.03 7.86 -1.45
C ALA A 56 0.28 8.41 -2.05
N THR A 57 1.07 7.56 -2.70
CA THR A 57 2.33 7.96 -3.36
C THR A 57 2.07 8.83 -4.59
N ASP A 58 1.06 8.52 -5.41
CA ASP A 58 0.67 9.32 -6.56
C ASP A 58 0.14 10.69 -6.14
N ALA A 59 -0.68 10.77 -5.09
CA ALA A 59 -1.09 12.04 -4.52
C ALA A 59 0.09 12.86 -3.98
N ALA A 60 1.06 12.21 -3.33
CA ALA A 60 2.28 12.87 -2.86
C ALA A 60 3.17 13.35 -4.02
N ALA A 61 3.35 12.52 -5.06
CA ALA A 61 4.11 12.86 -6.26
C ALA A 61 3.44 13.98 -7.09
N ALA A 62 2.11 14.00 -7.16
CA ALA A 62 1.35 15.06 -7.79
C ALA A 62 1.51 16.41 -7.06
N LEU A 63 1.58 16.38 -5.73
CA LEU A 63 1.89 17.57 -4.92
C LEU A 63 3.34 18.04 -5.13
N ASP A 64 4.29 17.10 -5.21
CA ASP A 64 5.70 17.40 -5.44
C ASP A 64 5.94 18.00 -6.85
N GLN A 65 5.27 17.46 -7.88
CA GLN A 65 5.32 18.01 -9.24
C GLN A 65 4.76 19.44 -9.33
N LEU A 66 3.70 19.78 -8.59
CA LEU A 66 3.17 21.14 -8.55
C LEU A 66 4.17 22.13 -7.92
N SER A 67 4.99 21.66 -6.97
CA SER A 67 6.00 22.49 -6.32
C SER A 67 7.27 22.68 -7.17
N LEU A 68 7.42 21.95 -8.28
CA LEU A 68 8.57 22.03 -9.19
C LEU A 68 8.41 23.13 -10.26
N PHE A 69 7.23 23.77 -10.33
CA PHE A 69 6.92 24.86 -11.27
C PHE A 69 6.73 26.24 -10.61
N ASP A 70 7.10 26.40 -9.33
CA ASP A 70 7.09 27.70 -8.62
C ASP A 70 8.50 28.29 -8.48
#